data_AF-A0A3S0BE23-F1
#
_entry.id   AF-A0A3S0BE23-F1
#
_cell.length_a   1.000
_cell.length_b   1.000
_cell.length_c   1.000
_cell.angle_alpha   90.00
_cell.angle_beta   90.00
_cell.angle_gamma   90.00
#
_symmetry.space_group_name_H-M   'P 1'
#
loop_
_entity.id
_entity.type
_entity.pdbx_description
1 polymer ?
#
loop_
_entity_poly.entity_id
_entity_poly.type
_entity_poly.pdbx_seq_one_letter_code
_entity_poly.pdbx_strand_id
1 'polypeptide(L)'
;MTGRLNPAKLFCTAVLMLVAGFAHAAELRELLYDKSTSPELKAAIAVLRDPATPKVPYAQLERRSDIFVRIAPRKVVIGPDGKLLDSAILGTKPFVFVTTPESVQGKSLLDIYLDIGYEAEDIIAWQRDQDMVAIVYRFPPAVTVSEVRDGALPQDWQMHVYSPTWANAFVLFDRLAAAATVEPERKGEFAPWQTFFRSEAEKTFVLDFPAVARQRVAGTPYARLAALGGDDWKYRSLLETKLSLFEHFRGTGRTQNELEDRDGSKPDTGVLEFVGPNQKLPSLPELAVVHLGGLTLRDSYLPSGVGVWVAASGGAVPFGAIVGGHEAAPGN
;
A
#
# COMPACT_ATOMS: atom_id res chain seq x y z
N MET A 1 -9.04 27.09 60.59
CA MET A 1 -9.75 25.84 60.24
C MET A 1 -9.02 25.18 59.09
N THR A 2 -8.04 24.32 59.39
CA THR A 2 -7.26 23.59 58.39
C THR A 2 -7.73 22.14 58.39
N GLY A 3 -8.61 21.79 57.45
CA GLY A 3 -9.08 20.43 57.28
C GLY A 3 -7.92 19.54 56.86
N ARG A 4 -7.47 18.65 57.75
CA ARG A 4 -6.49 17.62 57.42
C ARG A 4 -7.12 16.66 56.41
N LEU A 5 -6.59 16.67 55.19
CA LEU A 5 -6.92 15.70 54.14
C LEU A 5 -6.60 14.28 54.65
N ASN A 6 -7.58 13.39 54.59
CA ASN A 6 -7.44 12.01 55.04
C ASN A 6 -6.52 11.25 54.06
N PRO A 7 -5.37 10.71 54.52
CA PRO A 7 -4.39 10.04 53.66
C PRO A 7 -4.97 8.83 52.93
N ALA A 8 -6.01 8.18 53.47
CA ALA A 8 -6.71 7.09 52.79
C ALA A 8 -7.47 7.56 51.54
N LYS A 9 -8.01 8.80 51.55
CA LYS A 9 -8.69 9.38 50.38
C LYS A 9 -7.69 9.80 49.31
N LEU A 10 -6.52 10.33 49.69
CA LEU A 10 -5.43 10.62 48.74
C LEU A 10 -4.91 9.34 48.07
N PHE A 11 -4.74 8.26 48.84
CA PHE A 11 -4.26 6.99 48.30
C PHE A 11 -5.28 6.35 47.35
N CYS A 12 -6.56 6.31 47.69
CA CYS A 12 -7.60 5.81 46.78
C CYS A 12 -7.73 6.67 45.51
N THR A 13 -7.57 8.00 45.60
CA THR A 13 -7.62 8.88 44.42
C THR A 13 -6.40 8.69 43.52
N ALA A 14 -5.21 8.49 44.10
CA ALA A 14 -3.99 8.19 43.35
C ALA A 14 -4.05 6.81 42.68
N VAL A 15 -4.62 5.80 43.33
CA VAL A 15 -4.83 4.46 42.74
C VAL A 15 -5.89 4.51 41.63
N LEU A 16 -7.00 5.25 41.80
CA LEU A 16 -7.99 5.45 40.73
C LEU A 16 -7.42 6.23 39.53
N MET A 17 -6.56 7.22 39.75
CA MET A 17 -5.88 7.92 38.66
C MET A 17 -4.78 7.07 38.00
N LEU A 18 -4.11 6.18 38.74
CA LEU A 18 -3.20 5.19 38.14
C LEU A 18 -3.99 4.19 37.29
N VAL A 19 -5.09 3.64 37.79
CA VAL A 19 -5.93 2.66 37.05
C VAL A 19 -6.58 3.31 35.82
N ALA A 20 -6.98 4.58 35.89
CA ALA A 20 -7.45 5.34 34.73
C ALA A 20 -6.32 5.70 33.74
N GLY A 21 -5.08 5.84 34.21
CA GLY A 21 -3.89 6.11 33.38
C GLY A 21 -3.39 4.91 32.58
N PHE A 22 -3.67 3.67 33.02
CA PHE A 22 -3.28 2.44 32.33
C PHE A 22 -4.37 1.82 31.45
N ALA A 23 -5.57 2.38 31.44
CA ALA A 23 -6.69 1.91 30.62
C ALA A 23 -6.98 2.86 29.45
N HIS A 24 -5.96 3.24 28.68
CA HIS A 24 -6.20 3.40 27.24
C HIS A 24 -6.29 1.98 26.68
N ALA A 25 -7.41 1.30 26.92
CA ALA A 25 -7.78 0.14 26.11
C ALA A 25 -7.74 0.65 24.67
N ALA A 26 -6.77 0.17 23.89
CA ALA A 26 -6.66 0.56 22.49
C ALA A 26 -8.02 0.31 21.85
N GLU A 27 -8.65 1.38 21.36
CA GLU A 27 -9.98 1.26 20.75
C GLU A 27 -9.85 0.30 19.57
N LEU A 28 -10.65 -0.77 19.58
CA LEU A 28 -10.68 -1.70 18.47
C LEU A 28 -11.09 -0.94 17.22
N ARG A 29 -10.41 -1.22 16.11
CA ARG A 29 -10.81 -0.70 14.80
C ARG A 29 -12.26 -1.07 14.52
N GLU A 30 -12.98 -0.10 13.97
CA GLU A 30 -14.37 -0.25 13.62
C GLU A 30 -14.53 -1.30 12.51
N LEU A 31 -15.54 -2.16 12.65
CA LEU A 31 -15.96 -3.08 11.60
C LEU A 31 -17.12 -2.44 10.84
N LEU A 32 -16.83 -1.92 9.65
CA LEU A 32 -17.76 -1.14 8.83
C LEU A 32 -18.75 -2.01 8.05
N TYR A 33 -18.35 -3.24 7.74
CA TYR A 33 -19.18 -4.21 7.04
C TYR A 33 -18.73 -5.62 7.38
N ASP A 34 -19.69 -6.54 7.52
CA ASP A 34 -19.42 -7.94 7.83
C ASP A 34 -20.39 -8.88 7.10
N LYS A 35 -19.81 -9.74 6.27
CA LYS A 35 -20.44 -10.89 5.59
C LYS A 35 -19.64 -12.16 5.90
N SER A 36 -18.84 -12.17 6.97
CA SER A 36 -18.05 -13.33 7.36
C SER A 36 -18.92 -14.43 7.96
N THR A 37 -18.70 -15.66 7.52
CA THR A 37 -19.44 -16.84 8.00
C THR A 37 -18.51 -17.85 8.66
N SER A 38 -17.30 -18.00 8.12
CA SER A 38 -16.30 -18.95 8.61
C SER A 38 -15.64 -18.49 9.92
N PRO A 39 -15.35 -19.43 10.84
CA PRO A 39 -14.56 -19.14 12.04
C PRO A 39 -13.18 -18.56 11.71
N GLU A 40 -12.55 -19.03 10.63
CA GLU A 40 -11.21 -18.62 10.22
C GLU A 40 -11.19 -17.15 9.81
N LEU A 41 -12.14 -16.70 8.97
CA LEU A 41 -12.22 -15.30 8.58
C LEU A 41 -12.55 -14.41 9.78
N LYS A 42 -13.46 -14.85 10.67
CA LYS A 42 -13.79 -14.13 11.91
C LYS A 42 -12.58 -13.96 12.83
N ALA A 43 -11.74 -14.99 12.96
CA ALA A 43 -10.50 -14.93 13.72
C ALA A 43 -9.52 -13.92 13.10
N ALA A 44 -9.34 -13.96 11.77
CA ALA A 44 -8.50 -13.00 11.05
C ALA A 44 -8.99 -11.55 11.24
N ILE A 45 -10.31 -11.32 11.18
CA ILE A 45 -10.93 -10.02 11.43
C ILE A 45 -10.67 -9.56 12.87
N ALA A 46 -10.90 -10.43 13.86
CA ALA A 46 -10.72 -10.09 15.27
C ALA A 46 -9.30 -9.62 15.56
N VAL A 47 -8.32 -10.34 15.01
CA VAL A 47 -6.89 -10.00 15.10
C VAL A 47 -6.57 -8.68 14.39
N LEU A 48 -7.09 -8.47 13.18
CA LEU A 48 -6.86 -7.21 12.44
C LEU A 48 -7.50 -5.99 13.09
N ARG A 49 -8.59 -6.20 13.85
CA ARG A 49 -9.29 -5.13 14.55
C ARG A 49 -8.56 -4.62 15.77
N ASP A 50 -7.76 -5.46 16.42
CA ASP A 50 -7.01 -5.08 17.62
C ASP A 50 -5.61 -4.56 17.24
N PRO A 51 -5.35 -3.24 17.38
CA PRO A 51 -4.02 -2.67 17.11
C PRO A 51 -2.93 -3.19 18.07
N ALA A 52 -3.31 -3.74 19.23
CA ALA A 52 -2.39 -4.32 20.19
C ALA A 52 -1.98 -5.76 19.84
N THR A 53 -2.58 -6.38 18.82
CA THR A 53 -2.15 -7.70 18.34
C THR A 53 -0.65 -7.65 17.98
N PRO A 54 0.17 -8.62 18.44
CA PRO A 54 1.55 -8.74 18.00
C PRO A 54 1.68 -8.83 16.48
N LYS A 55 2.60 -8.04 15.91
CA LYS A 55 2.99 -8.10 14.50
C LYS A 55 3.67 -9.45 14.23
N VAL A 56 3.44 -10.02 13.04
CA VAL A 56 4.16 -11.23 12.60
C VAL A 56 5.48 -10.82 11.92
N PRO A 57 6.63 -11.35 12.35
CA PRO A 57 7.90 -11.14 11.65
C PRO A 57 7.84 -11.67 10.21
N TYR A 58 8.41 -10.95 9.23
CA TYR A 58 8.30 -11.33 7.81
C TYR A 58 8.84 -12.74 7.49
N ALA A 59 9.86 -13.19 8.22
CA ALA A 59 10.44 -14.52 8.08
C ALA A 59 9.48 -15.65 8.50
N GLN A 60 8.47 -15.33 9.31
CA GLN A 60 7.45 -16.27 9.79
C GLN A 60 6.17 -16.24 8.93
N LEU A 61 6.08 -15.36 7.93
CA LEU A 61 4.95 -15.33 7.01
C LEU A 61 4.99 -16.56 6.11
N GLU A 62 3.99 -17.44 6.26
CA GLU A 62 3.81 -18.64 5.45
C GLU A 62 2.89 -18.40 4.25
N ARG A 63 3.21 -19.03 3.11
CA ARG A 63 2.36 -19.00 1.90
C ARG A 63 1.20 -19.99 2.02
N ARG A 64 0.38 -19.83 3.05
CA ARG A 64 -0.82 -20.65 3.26
C ARG A 64 -1.93 -19.73 3.67
N SER A 65 -2.60 -19.17 2.67
CA SER A 65 -3.79 -18.39 2.95
C SER A 65 -4.86 -18.62 1.91
N ASP A 66 -6.06 -18.91 2.37
CA ASP A 66 -7.29 -18.77 1.61
C ASP A 66 -7.99 -17.43 1.92
N ILE A 67 -7.43 -16.63 2.84
CA ILE A 67 -7.89 -15.30 3.24
C ILE A 67 -6.91 -14.23 2.76
N PHE A 68 -7.43 -13.25 2.05
CA PHE A 68 -6.65 -12.15 1.52
C PHE A 68 -7.07 -10.84 2.13
N VAL A 69 -6.14 -9.90 2.13
CA VAL A 69 -6.38 -8.52 2.52
C VAL A 69 -5.87 -7.56 1.45
N ARG A 70 -6.64 -6.49 1.23
CA ARG A 70 -6.23 -5.33 0.45
C ARG A 70 -6.67 -4.07 1.16
N ILE A 71 -5.90 -3.00 1.06
CA ILE A 71 -6.33 -1.69 1.54
C ILE A 71 -6.86 -0.83 0.40
N ALA A 72 -7.85 0.01 0.71
CA ALA A 72 -8.44 0.95 -0.25
C ALA A 72 -9.01 2.17 0.48
N PRO A 73 -9.20 3.31 -0.22
CA PRO A 73 -9.94 4.43 0.33
C PRO A 73 -11.36 4.02 0.72
N ARG A 74 -11.81 4.36 1.93
CA ARG A 74 -13.15 4.06 2.44
C ARG A 74 -14.24 4.44 1.45
N LYS A 75 -14.12 5.63 0.84
CA LYS A 75 -15.11 6.22 -0.09
C LYS A 75 -15.39 5.39 -1.34
N VAL A 76 -14.49 4.47 -1.73
CA VAL A 76 -14.70 3.59 -2.89
C VAL A 76 -15.23 2.20 -2.51
N VAL A 77 -15.41 1.96 -1.21
CA VAL A 77 -15.86 0.69 -0.63
C VAL A 77 -17.20 0.86 0.09
N ILE A 78 -17.27 1.84 0.99
CA ILE A 78 -18.42 2.12 1.85
C ILE A 78 -19.04 3.46 1.43
N GLY A 79 -20.35 3.44 1.17
CA GLY A 79 -21.14 4.60 0.80
C GLY A 79 -21.37 5.57 1.97
N PRO A 80 -21.90 6.77 1.67
CA PRO A 80 -22.26 7.74 2.70
C PRO A 80 -23.32 7.23 3.69
N ASP A 81 -24.14 6.26 3.28
CA ASP A 81 -25.16 5.60 4.09
C ASP A 81 -24.59 4.48 4.99
N GLY A 82 -23.26 4.31 5.00
CA GLY A 82 -22.57 3.28 5.78
C GLY A 82 -22.66 1.87 5.18
N LYS A 83 -23.21 1.71 3.97
CA LYS A 83 -23.34 0.40 3.32
C LYS A 83 -22.21 0.13 2.35
N LEU A 84 -21.97 -1.16 2.07
CA LEU A 84 -21.08 -1.57 0.97
C LEU A 84 -21.66 -1.06 -0.36
N LEU A 85 -20.81 -0.44 -1.19
CA LEU A 85 -21.21 0.03 -2.52
C LEU A 85 -21.38 -1.16 -3.48
N ASP A 86 -22.45 -1.16 -4.26
CA ASP A 86 -22.69 -2.17 -5.32
C ASP A 86 -21.60 -2.15 -6.42
N SER A 87 -20.95 -0.99 -6.59
CA SER A 87 -19.85 -0.78 -7.54
C SER A 87 -18.47 -1.10 -6.96
N ALA A 88 -18.36 -1.43 -5.67
CA ALA A 88 -17.06 -1.69 -5.05
C ALA A 88 -16.39 -2.92 -5.66
N ILE A 89 -15.10 -2.78 -5.98
CA ILE A 89 -14.27 -3.80 -6.63
C ILE A 89 -12.92 -3.93 -5.93
N LEU A 90 -12.30 -5.10 -6.04
CA LEU A 90 -10.99 -5.37 -5.45
C LEU A 90 -9.87 -4.56 -6.09
N GLY A 91 -9.99 -4.04 -7.30
CA GLY A 91 -8.95 -3.19 -7.90
C GLY A 91 -9.33 -2.66 -9.27
N THR A 92 -8.41 -1.92 -9.89
CA THR A 92 -8.66 -1.19 -11.15
C THR A 92 -8.20 -1.93 -12.40
N LYS A 93 -7.56 -3.09 -12.23
CA LYS A 93 -7.01 -3.96 -13.27
C LYS A 93 -7.69 -5.34 -13.22
N PRO A 94 -7.60 -6.15 -14.29
CA PRO A 94 -8.22 -7.49 -14.31
C PRO A 94 -7.60 -8.44 -13.31
N PHE A 95 -6.32 -8.22 -12.99
CA PHE A 95 -5.59 -8.91 -11.94
C PHE A 95 -5.09 -7.90 -10.92
N VAL A 96 -5.25 -8.23 -9.64
CA VAL A 96 -5.06 -7.31 -8.52
C VAL A 96 -4.03 -7.85 -7.54
N PHE A 97 -3.14 -6.98 -7.10
CA PHE A 97 -2.18 -7.27 -6.04
C PHE A 97 -2.86 -7.26 -4.68
N VAL A 98 -2.58 -8.31 -3.89
CA VAL A 98 -3.20 -8.58 -2.60
C VAL A 98 -2.17 -9.21 -1.65
N THR A 99 -2.42 -9.14 -0.35
CA THR A 99 -1.57 -9.77 0.67
C THR A 99 -2.44 -10.58 1.65
N THR A 100 -1.90 -10.98 2.80
CA THR A 100 -2.58 -11.78 3.82
C THR A 100 -2.80 -11.00 5.11
N PRO A 101 -3.78 -11.38 5.96
CA PRO A 101 -4.03 -10.72 7.24
C PRO A 101 -2.80 -10.56 8.15
N GLU A 102 -1.94 -11.58 8.19
CA GLU A 102 -0.70 -11.59 9.00
C GLU A 102 0.28 -10.50 8.58
N SER A 103 0.19 -10.07 7.32
CA SER A 103 0.98 -8.98 6.77
C SER A 103 0.51 -7.60 7.25
N VAL A 104 -0.67 -7.50 7.88
CA VAL A 104 -1.33 -6.24 8.27
C VAL A 104 -1.62 -6.17 9.79
N GLN A 105 -1.74 -7.30 10.48
CA GLN A 105 -2.10 -7.33 11.91
C GLN A 105 -1.10 -6.57 12.79
N GLY A 106 -1.62 -5.84 13.79
CA GLY A 106 -0.81 -5.06 14.73
C GLY A 106 -0.06 -3.87 14.12
N LYS A 107 -0.20 -3.61 12.81
CA LYS A 107 0.53 -2.56 12.10
C LYS A 107 -0.29 -1.29 12.01
N SER A 108 0.37 -0.14 12.15
CA SER A 108 -0.23 1.16 11.86
C SER A 108 -0.54 1.29 10.36
N LEU A 109 -1.39 2.25 9.96
CA LEU A 109 -1.61 2.50 8.52
C LEU A 109 -0.31 2.87 7.79
N LEU A 110 0.59 3.61 8.45
CA LEU A 110 1.91 3.95 7.91
C LEU A 110 2.76 2.69 7.70
N ASP A 111 2.84 1.81 8.70
CA ASP A 111 3.56 0.54 8.62
C ASP A 111 3.02 -0.31 7.47
N ILE A 112 1.69 -0.35 7.31
CA ILE A 112 1.05 -1.11 6.22
C ILE A 112 1.49 -0.55 4.86
N TYR A 113 1.45 0.78 4.66
CA TYR A 113 1.88 1.39 3.40
C TYR A 113 3.34 1.08 3.07
N LEU A 114 4.23 1.25 4.05
CA LEU A 114 5.66 0.94 3.90
C LEU A 114 5.88 -0.53 3.53
N ASP A 115 5.10 -1.43 4.12
CA ASP A 115 5.20 -2.86 3.84
C ASP A 115 4.72 -3.26 2.46
N ILE A 116 3.64 -2.63 1.96
CA ILE A 116 3.13 -2.86 0.60
C ILE A 116 3.88 -2.02 -0.45
N GLY A 117 5.02 -1.45 -0.08
CA GLY A 117 5.98 -0.84 -0.99
C GLY A 117 5.60 0.56 -1.46
N TYR A 118 4.84 1.34 -0.68
CA TYR A 118 4.64 2.76 -0.99
C TYR A 118 5.81 3.58 -0.44
N GLU A 119 6.32 4.52 -1.24
CA GLU A 119 7.28 5.52 -0.78
C GLU A 119 6.64 6.53 0.17
N ALA A 120 7.45 7.10 1.08
CA ALA A 120 6.97 8.12 1.99
C ALA A 120 6.43 9.36 1.24
N GLU A 121 7.11 9.74 0.16
CA GLU A 121 6.76 10.82 -0.74
C GLU A 121 5.40 10.60 -1.39
N ASP A 122 5.14 9.39 -1.88
CA ASP A 122 3.85 9.01 -2.48
C ASP A 122 2.72 8.96 -1.45
N ILE A 123 3.00 8.48 -0.25
CA ILE A 123 2.04 8.52 0.86
C ILE A 123 1.66 9.98 1.15
N ILE A 124 2.64 10.87 1.24
CA ILE A 124 2.42 12.29 1.52
C ILE A 124 1.68 12.98 0.37
N ALA A 125 2.03 12.69 -0.88
CA ALA A 125 1.47 13.36 -2.05
C ALA A 125 0.03 12.90 -2.36
N TRP A 126 -0.27 11.62 -2.20
CA TRP A 126 -1.50 11.02 -2.75
C TRP A 126 -2.40 10.36 -1.72
N GLN A 127 -1.86 9.91 -0.59
CA GLN A 127 -2.61 9.16 0.43
C GLN A 127 -2.85 9.96 1.72
N ARG A 128 -2.21 11.13 1.87
CA ARG A 128 -2.43 12.06 2.96
C ARG A 128 -3.92 12.38 3.08
N ASP A 129 -4.44 12.29 4.30
CA ASP A 129 -5.84 12.54 4.65
C ASP A 129 -6.88 11.63 3.96
N GLN A 130 -6.45 10.57 3.24
CA GLN A 130 -7.38 9.54 2.81
C GLN A 130 -7.77 8.67 4.00
N ASP A 131 -9.07 8.52 4.19
CA ASP A 131 -9.61 7.55 5.12
C ASP A 131 -9.57 6.16 4.48
N MET A 132 -8.94 5.19 5.13
CA MET A 132 -8.59 3.89 4.57
C MET A 132 -9.31 2.75 5.28
N VAL A 133 -9.51 1.66 4.55
CA VAL A 133 -10.08 0.42 5.06
C VAL A 133 -9.24 -0.77 4.63
N ALA A 134 -9.22 -1.82 5.46
CA ALA A 134 -8.79 -3.16 5.09
C ALA A 134 -10.01 -3.98 4.65
N ILE A 135 -9.95 -4.50 3.44
CA ILE A 135 -10.91 -5.43 2.86
C ILE A 135 -10.35 -6.83 3.12
N VAL A 136 -10.95 -7.59 4.04
CA VAL A 136 -10.54 -8.95 4.42
C VAL A 136 -11.53 -9.94 3.83
N TYR A 137 -11.10 -10.88 3.01
CA TYR A 137 -12.03 -11.68 2.21
C TYR A 137 -11.47 -13.03 1.81
N ARG A 138 -12.36 -13.90 1.34
CA ARG A 138 -12.01 -15.11 0.59
C ARG A 138 -12.44 -14.97 -0.85
N PHE A 139 -11.62 -15.47 -1.77
CA PHE A 139 -12.07 -15.64 -3.15
C PHE A 139 -13.22 -16.68 -3.23
N PRO A 140 -14.05 -16.63 -4.29
CA PRO A 140 -15.01 -17.70 -4.56
C PRO A 140 -14.31 -19.07 -4.62
N PRO A 141 -14.96 -20.19 -4.23
CA PRO A 141 -14.33 -21.52 -4.22
C PRO A 141 -13.75 -21.99 -5.55
N ALA A 142 -14.21 -21.43 -6.66
CA ALA A 142 -13.68 -21.71 -7.99
C ALA A 142 -12.30 -21.09 -8.25
N VAL A 143 -11.86 -20.13 -7.42
CA VAL A 143 -10.56 -19.46 -7.54
C VAL A 143 -9.61 -20.03 -6.48
N THR A 144 -8.51 -20.64 -6.89
CA THR A 144 -7.57 -21.34 -6.00
C THR A 144 -6.19 -20.68 -5.94
N VAL A 145 -5.45 -20.90 -4.87
CA VAL A 145 -4.04 -20.47 -4.80
C VAL A 145 -3.16 -21.44 -5.58
N SER A 146 -2.33 -20.89 -6.47
CA SER A 146 -1.39 -21.65 -7.28
C SER A 146 0.01 -21.60 -6.66
N GLU A 147 0.66 -22.77 -6.59
CA GLU A 147 2.06 -22.91 -6.15
C GLU A 147 3.07 -22.63 -7.26
N VAL A 148 2.62 -22.37 -8.49
CA VAL A 148 3.49 -22.12 -9.64
C VAL A 148 4.29 -20.83 -9.44
N ARG A 149 5.58 -20.85 -9.79
CA ARG A 149 6.49 -19.69 -9.68
C ARG A 149 7.38 -19.46 -10.89
N ASP A 150 7.40 -20.39 -11.83
CA ASP A 150 8.31 -20.45 -12.97
C ASP A 150 7.62 -20.06 -14.30
N GLY A 151 6.39 -19.52 -14.24
CA GLY A 151 5.61 -19.15 -15.40
C GLY A 151 4.80 -20.29 -16.02
N ALA A 152 4.86 -21.52 -15.50
CA ALA A 152 4.06 -22.64 -15.98
C ALA A 152 2.59 -22.58 -15.53
N LEU A 153 1.91 -21.45 -15.81
CA LEU A 153 0.54 -21.21 -15.33
C LEU A 153 -0.44 -22.25 -15.92
N PRO A 154 -1.41 -22.75 -15.15
CA PRO A 154 -2.37 -23.75 -15.60
C PRO A 154 -3.28 -23.23 -16.73
N GLN A 155 -4.01 -24.12 -17.42
CA GLN A 155 -4.83 -23.72 -18.58
C GLN A 155 -5.96 -22.75 -18.19
N ASP A 156 -6.58 -22.97 -17.04
CA ASP A 156 -7.65 -22.17 -16.44
C ASP A 156 -7.11 -20.98 -15.64
N TRP A 157 -6.01 -20.37 -16.09
CA TRP A 157 -5.22 -19.40 -15.32
C TRP A 157 -5.97 -18.23 -14.69
N GLN A 158 -7.13 -17.86 -15.24
CA GLN A 158 -8.01 -16.80 -14.72
C GLN A 158 -8.63 -17.16 -13.37
N MET A 159 -8.62 -18.44 -13.00
CA MET A 159 -9.22 -19.00 -11.80
C MET A 159 -8.18 -19.24 -10.70
N HIS A 160 -7.06 -18.52 -10.72
CA HIS A 160 -5.97 -18.74 -9.78
C HIS A 160 -5.37 -17.45 -9.23
N VAL A 161 -4.92 -17.54 -7.98
CA VAL A 161 -4.11 -16.53 -7.31
C VAL A 161 -2.65 -16.99 -7.35
N TYR A 162 -1.74 -16.15 -7.82
CA TYR A 162 -0.34 -16.50 -8.02
C TYR A 162 0.58 -15.69 -7.12
N SER A 163 1.74 -16.29 -6.81
CA SER A 163 2.89 -15.51 -6.39
C SER A 163 3.39 -14.67 -7.58
N PRO A 164 3.52 -13.34 -7.48
CA PRO A 164 3.89 -12.48 -8.59
C PRO A 164 5.41 -12.49 -8.78
N THR A 165 5.94 -13.64 -9.23
CA THR A 165 7.32 -13.73 -9.69
C THR A 165 7.47 -13.10 -11.07
N TRP A 166 8.69 -12.71 -11.48
CA TRP A 166 8.90 -12.22 -12.85
C TRP A 166 8.40 -13.21 -13.91
N ALA A 167 8.68 -14.51 -13.74
CA ALA A 167 8.24 -15.53 -14.68
C ALA A 167 6.71 -15.62 -14.78
N ASN A 168 6.01 -15.63 -13.63
CA ASN A 168 4.54 -15.63 -13.60
C ASN A 168 3.96 -14.35 -14.18
N ALA A 169 4.53 -13.18 -13.85
CA ALA A 169 4.06 -11.90 -14.33
C ALA A 169 4.18 -11.77 -15.85
N PHE A 170 5.28 -12.23 -16.44
CA PHE A 170 5.44 -12.21 -17.91
C PHE A 170 4.40 -13.10 -18.60
N VAL A 171 4.20 -14.34 -18.12
CA VAL A 171 3.21 -15.24 -18.72
C VAL A 171 1.78 -14.74 -18.50
N LEU A 172 1.49 -14.16 -17.33
CA LEU A 172 0.21 -13.54 -17.07
C LEU A 172 -0.03 -12.35 -18.02
N PHE A 173 1.00 -11.53 -18.25
CA PHE A 173 0.90 -10.40 -19.16
C PHE A 173 0.68 -10.83 -20.61
N ASP A 174 1.38 -11.87 -21.08
CA ASP A 174 1.14 -12.45 -22.41
C ASP A 174 -0.30 -12.92 -22.58
N ARG A 175 -0.83 -13.64 -21.59
CA ARG A 175 -2.20 -14.19 -21.66
C ARG A 175 -3.24 -13.08 -21.64
N LEU A 176 -3.04 -12.06 -20.80
CA LEU A 176 -3.89 -10.88 -20.78
C LEU A 176 -3.79 -10.09 -22.08
N ALA A 177 -2.58 -9.97 -22.64
CA ALA A 177 -2.37 -9.25 -23.89
C ALA A 177 -3.01 -9.97 -25.07
N ALA A 178 -2.92 -11.30 -25.13
CA ALA A 178 -3.56 -12.12 -26.16
C ALA A 178 -5.09 -11.95 -26.13
N ALA A 179 -5.67 -11.96 -24.93
CA ALA A 179 -7.11 -11.77 -24.70
C ALA A 179 -7.58 -10.30 -24.73
N ALA A 180 -6.66 -9.34 -24.91
CA ALA A 180 -6.98 -7.92 -24.85
C ALA A 180 -7.75 -7.43 -26.09
N THR A 181 -8.61 -6.44 -25.87
CA THR A 181 -9.25 -5.64 -26.91
C THR A 181 -8.31 -4.52 -27.40
N VAL A 182 -8.60 -3.96 -28.58
CA VAL A 182 -7.96 -2.73 -29.07
C VAL A 182 -8.99 -1.61 -29.10
N GLU A 183 -8.72 -0.56 -28.32
CA GLU A 183 -9.64 0.54 -28.05
C GLU A 183 -8.91 1.89 -28.22
N PRO A 184 -8.79 2.41 -29.46
CA PRO A 184 -7.98 3.60 -29.76
C PRO A 184 -8.42 4.88 -29.04
N GLU A 185 -9.73 5.04 -28.87
CA GLU A 185 -10.33 6.24 -28.27
C GLU A 185 -10.40 6.18 -26.73
N ARG A 186 -9.96 5.07 -26.12
CA ARG A 186 -10.06 4.88 -24.67
C ARG A 186 -9.05 5.75 -23.93
N LYS A 187 -9.61 6.63 -23.08
CA LYS A 187 -8.86 7.49 -22.17
C LYS A 187 -8.61 6.80 -20.83
N GLY A 188 -7.45 7.07 -20.24
CA GLY A 188 -7.02 6.46 -18.97
C GLY A 188 -6.69 4.97 -19.11
N GLU A 189 -6.50 4.30 -17.97
CA GLU A 189 -6.09 2.89 -17.89
C GLU A 189 -7.00 2.07 -16.94
N PHE A 190 -8.14 2.63 -16.51
CA PHE A 190 -9.10 1.90 -15.66
C PHE A 190 -9.74 0.77 -16.47
N ALA A 191 -9.47 -0.48 -16.09
CA ALA A 191 -9.85 -1.66 -16.86
C ALA A 191 -10.01 -2.88 -15.92
N PRO A 192 -11.04 -2.90 -15.06
CA PRO A 192 -11.13 -3.87 -13.98
C PRO A 192 -11.41 -5.32 -14.42
N TRP A 193 -11.84 -5.55 -15.65
CA TRP A 193 -12.31 -6.87 -16.10
C TRP A 193 -11.56 -7.42 -17.32
N GLN A 194 -11.02 -6.55 -18.17
CA GLN A 194 -10.30 -6.96 -19.37
C GLN A 194 -9.25 -5.92 -19.73
N THR A 195 -8.04 -6.39 -20.04
CA THR A 195 -6.96 -5.54 -20.55
C THR A 195 -7.32 -5.02 -21.95
N PHE A 196 -6.92 -3.79 -22.26
CA PHE A 196 -7.04 -3.22 -23.59
C PHE A 196 -5.74 -2.52 -24.01
N PHE A 197 -5.51 -2.40 -25.31
CA PHE A 197 -4.44 -1.60 -25.90
C PHE A 197 -5.02 -0.49 -26.76
N ARG A 198 -4.26 0.58 -27.02
CA ARG A 198 -4.73 1.67 -27.89
C ARG A 198 -4.54 1.38 -29.38
N SER A 199 -3.71 0.39 -29.70
CA SER A 199 -3.46 -0.02 -31.09
C SER A 199 -3.06 -1.48 -31.18
N GLU A 200 -3.29 -2.08 -32.34
CA GLU A 200 -2.78 -3.42 -32.67
C GLU A 200 -1.25 -3.47 -32.62
N ALA A 201 -0.57 -2.38 -32.98
CA ALA A 201 0.89 -2.31 -32.91
C ALA A 201 1.42 -2.41 -31.48
N GLU A 202 0.74 -1.80 -30.50
CA GLU A 202 1.10 -1.90 -29.08
C GLU A 202 0.83 -3.30 -28.52
N LYS A 203 -0.32 -3.90 -28.88
CA LYS A 203 -0.65 -5.27 -28.52
C LYS A 203 0.38 -6.27 -29.09
N THR A 204 0.69 -6.14 -30.37
CA THR A 204 1.67 -6.99 -31.08
C THR A 204 3.05 -6.82 -30.48
N PHE A 205 3.46 -5.59 -30.15
CA PHE A 205 4.73 -5.34 -29.47
C PHE A 205 4.89 -6.14 -28.17
N VAL A 206 3.83 -6.25 -27.35
CA VAL A 206 3.87 -7.05 -26.12
C VAL A 206 4.00 -8.55 -26.44
N LEU A 207 3.17 -9.05 -27.35
CA LEU A 207 3.12 -10.47 -27.70
C LEU A 207 4.44 -10.95 -28.32
N ASP A 208 5.08 -10.11 -29.13
CA ASP A 208 6.32 -10.44 -29.82
C ASP A 208 7.57 -10.03 -29.02
N PHE A 209 7.41 -9.46 -27.81
CA PHE A 209 8.53 -8.98 -27.02
C PHE A 209 9.48 -10.13 -26.62
N PRO A 210 10.76 -10.13 -27.05
CA PRO A 210 11.61 -11.32 -26.97
C PRO A 210 11.84 -11.83 -25.55
N ALA A 211 11.85 -13.16 -25.37
CA ALA A 211 12.09 -13.77 -24.06
C ALA A 211 13.43 -13.33 -23.43
N VAL A 212 14.49 -13.19 -24.24
CA VAL A 212 15.79 -12.67 -23.78
C VAL A 212 15.68 -11.22 -23.29
N ALA A 213 14.84 -10.40 -23.93
CA ALA A 213 14.60 -9.02 -23.52
C ALA A 213 13.80 -8.96 -22.21
N ARG A 214 12.85 -9.88 -21.98
CA ARG A 214 12.14 -10.00 -20.70
C ARG A 214 13.09 -10.30 -19.54
N GLN A 215 14.08 -11.17 -19.76
CA GLN A 215 15.11 -11.44 -18.77
C GLN A 215 15.97 -10.20 -18.46
N ARG A 216 16.28 -9.38 -19.47
CA ARG A 216 16.93 -8.08 -19.24
C ARG A 216 16.05 -7.14 -18.42
N VAL A 217 14.76 -7.05 -18.72
CA VAL A 217 13.80 -6.25 -17.95
C VAL A 217 13.76 -6.70 -16.49
N ALA A 218 13.69 -8.01 -16.23
CA ALA A 218 13.70 -8.55 -14.86
C ALA A 218 15.02 -8.29 -14.12
N GLY A 219 16.15 -8.34 -14.83
CA GLY A 219 17.49 -8.18 -14.26
C GLY A 219 17.99 -6.74 -14.17
N THR A 220 17.26 -5.75 -14.70
CA THR A 220 17.70 -4.35 -14.77
C THR A 220 16.88 -3.49 -13.80
N PRO A 221 17.51 -2.65 -12.95
CA PRO A 221 16.80 -1.74 -12.07
C PRO A 221 15.84 -0.82 -12.83
N TYR A 222 14.68 -0.53 -12.24
CA TYR A 222 13.62 0.26 -12.85
C TYR A 222 14.11 1.63 -13.36
N ALA A 223 14.77 2.41 -12.49
CA ALA A 223 15.32 3.72 -12.85
C ALA A 223 16.33 3.65 -14.01
N ARG A 224 17.07 2.53 -14.12
CA ARG A 224 18.02 2.32 -15.23
C ARG A 224 17.29 2.00 -16.54
N LEU A 225 16.22 1.19 -16.50
CA LEU A 225 15.37 0.98 -17.68
C LEU A 225 14.78 2.31 -18.15
N ALA A 226 14.23 3.11 -17.23
CA ALA A 226 13.66 4.42 -17.54
C ALA A 226 14.68 5.36 -18.19
N ALA A 227 15.89 5.45 -17.64
CA ALA A 227 16.96 6.30 -18.16
C ALA A 227 17.48 5.85 -19.53
N LEU A 228 17.56 4.54 -19.78
CA LEU A 228 18.00 4.00 -21.07
C LEU A 228 16.93 4.12 -22.15
N GLY A 229 15.65 4.07 -21.78
CA GLY A 229 14.54 4.12 -22.71
C GLY A 229 14.48 2.90 -23.64
N GLY A 230 13.96 3.10 -24.85
CA GLY A 230 13.83 2.05 -25.85
C GLY A 230 12.77 0.99 -25.53
N ASP A 231 12.88 -0.16 -26.17
CA ASP A 231 11.87 -1.22 -26.11
C ASP A 231 11.78 -1.89 -24.73
N ASP A 232 12.91 -2.08 -24.05
CA ASP A 232 12.93 -2.64 -22.69
C ASP A 232 12.16 -1.72 -21.71
N TRP A 233 12.33 -0.40 -21.82
CA TRP A 233 11.55 0.57 -21.06
C TRP A 233 10.07 0.55 -21.46
N LYS A 234 9.76 0.62 -22.76
CA LYS A 234 8.39 0.60 -23.25
C LYS A 234 7.63 -0.62 -22.74
N TYR A 235 8.25 -1.81 -22.76
CA TYR A 235 7.67 -3.03 -22.22
C TYR A 235 7.48 -2.94 -20.70
N ARG A 236 8.47 -2.41 -19.97
CA ARG A 236 8.38 -2.20 -18.52
C ARG A 236 7.25 -1.23 -18.13
N SER A 237 7.07 -0.13 -18.87
CA SER A 237 5.98 0.82 -18.66
C SER A 237 4.62 0.21 -18.99
N LEU A 238 4.55 -0.71 -19.98
CA LEU A 238 3.31 -1.43 -20.28
C LEU A 238 2.94 -2.42 -19.16
N LEU A 239 3.91 -3.13 -18.58
CA LEU A 239 3.65 -3.97 -17.39
C LEU A 239 3.11 -3.14 -16.22
N GLU A 240 3.68 -1.96 -15.98
CA GLU A 240 3.19 -1.05 -14.95
C GLU A 240 1.76 -0.57 -15.22
N THR A 241 1.53 -0.01 -16.40
CA THR A 241 0.24 0.60 -16.73
C THR A 241 -0.88 -0.42 -16.90
N LYS A 242 -0.58 -1.64 -17.36
CA LYS A 242 -1.59 -2.68 -17.63
C LYS A 242 -1.80 -3.66 -16.48
N LEU A 243 -0.78 -3.90 -15.67
CA LEU A 243 -0.82 -4.88 -14.58
C LEU A 243 -0.49 -4.30 -13.20
N SER A 244 -0.19 -3.00 -13.08
CA SER A 244 0.19 -2.36 -11.81
C SER A 244 1.49 -2.90 -11.22
N LEU A 245 2.42 -3.35 -12.07
CA LEU A 245 3.80 -3.64 -11.64
C LEU A 245 4.59 -2.33 -11.57
N PHE A 246 4.47 -1.58 -10.48
CA PHE A 246 5.20 -0.31 -10.29
C PHE A 246 6.69 -0.54 -10.01
N GLU A 247 7.47 0.53 -9.88
CA GLU A 247 8.92 0.47 -9.76
C GLU A 247 9.43 -0.42 -8.63
N HIS A 248 8.68 -0.53 -7.54
CA HIS A 248 8.97 -1.37 -6.38
C HIS A 248 8.75 -2.88 -6.64
N PHE A 249 8.16 -3.25 -7.77
CA PHE A 249 7.98 -4.65 -8.13
C PHE A 249 9.33 -5.33 -8.38
N ARG A 250 9.67 -6.32 -7.53
CA ARG A 250 10.93 -7.07 -7.61
C ARG A 250 10.77 -8.47 -8.22
N GLY A 251 9.54 -8.95 -8.40
CA GLY A 251 9.28 -10.25 -9.02
C GLY A 251 9.78 -11.46 -8.22
N THR A 252 9.81 -11.35 -6.89
CA THR A 252 10.18 -12.44 -5.97
C THR A 252 8.95 -13.13 -5.34
N GLY A 253 7.78 -12.48 -5.44
CA GLY A 253 6.59 -12.85 -4.70
C GLY A 253 6.55 -12.39 -3.25
N ARG A 254 7.43 -11.43 -2.90
CA ARG A 254 7.40 -10.64 -1.69
C ARG A 254 7.54 -9.17 -2.06
N THR A 255 6.82 -8.30 -1.36
CA THR A 255 7.02 -6.86 -1.50
C THR A 255 8.26 -6.48 -0.70
N GLN A 256 9.24 -5.85 -1.35
CA GLN A 256 10.45 -5.35 -0.68
C GLN A 256 10.32 -3.84 -0.51
N ASN A 257 10.42 -3.38 0.74
CA ASN A 257 10.48 -1.95 1.03
C ASN A 257 11.78 -1.36 0.47
N GLU A 258 11.73 -0.12 -0.01
CA GLU A 258 12.87 0.60 -0.57
C GLU A 258 13.83 1.15 0.49
N LEU A 259 13.46 1.10 1.77
CA LEU A 259 14.37 1.38 2.87
C LEU A 259 15.45 0.29 2.90
N GLU A 260 16.50 0.49 2.10
CA GLU A 260 17.74 -0.30 2.16
C GLU A 260 18.26 -0.27 3.60
N ASP A 261 18.72 -1.42 4.11
CA ASP A 261 19.50 -1.40 5.33
C ASP A 261 20.73 -0.52 5.11
N ARG A 262 21.20 0.15 6.17
CA ARG A 262 22.29 1.16 6.11
C ARG A 262 23.59 0.61 5.51
N ASP A 263 23.73 -0.71 5.41
CA ASP A 263 24.85 -1.43 4.81
C ASP A 263 24.63 -1.82 3.33
N GLY A 264 23.53 -1.39 2.72
CA GLY A 264 23.14 -1.71 1.35
C GLY A 264 22.70 -3.17 1.17
N SER A 265 22.54 -3.93 2.25
CA SER A 265 21.96 -5.26 2.18
C SER A 265 20.46 -5.14 1.92
N LYS A 266 19.98 -5.96 0.98
CA LYS A 266 18.55 -6.07 0.69
C LYS A 266 18.01 -7.15 1.61
N PRO A 267 17.28 -6.82 2.68
CA PRO A 267 16.65 -7.88 3.45
C PRO A 267 15.70 -8.62 2.51
N ASP A 268 15.81 -9.95 2.45
CA ASP A 268 14.82 -10.81 1.77
C ASP A 268 13.51 -10.91 2.59
N THR A 269 13.27 -9.87 3.41
CA THR A 269 12.23 -9.77 4.42
C THR A 269 11.26 -8.69 3.99
N GLY A 270 10.04 -9.09 3.73
CA GLY A 270 8.98 -8.25 3.24
C GLY A 270 7.68 -9.04 3.23
N VAL A 271 6.55 -8.39 3.06
CA VAL A 271 5.26 -9.10 3.13
C VAL A 271 5.07 -10.05 1.96
N LEU A 272 4.26 -11.08 2.16
CA LEU A 272 3.87 -11.96 1.06
C LEU A 272 2.95 -11.20 0.12
N GLU A 273 3.22 -11.32 -1.16
CA GLU A 273 2.41 -10.68 -2.19
C GLU A 273 1.83 -11.75 -3.11
N PHE A 274 0.61 -11.50 -3.54
CA PHE A 274 -0.15 -12.34 -4.45
C PHE A 274 -0.81 -11.49 -5.51
N VAL A 275 -1.06 -12.08 -6.68
CA VAL A 275 -1.82 -11.47 -7.76
C VAL A 275 -2.95 -12.41 -8.16
N GLY A 276 -4.19 -11.95 -8.07
CA GLY A 276 -5.39 -12.75 -8.33
C GLY A 276 -6.40 -12.04 -9.22
N PRO A 277 -7.43 -12.74 -9.74
CA PRO A 277 -8.45 -12.13 -10.58
C PRO A 277 -9.25 -11.09 -9.79
N ASN A 278 -9.59 -9.98 -10.43
CA ASN A 278 -10.41 -8.95 -9.80
C ASN A 278 -11.82 -9.46 -9.50
N GLN A 279 -12.45 -8.92 -8.46
CA GLN A 279 -13.80 -9.31 -8.03
C GLN A 279 -14.60 -8.07 -7.62
N LYS A 280 -15.92 -8.15 -7.77
CA LYS A 280 -16.82 -7.20 -7.10
C LYS A 280 -16.89 -7.58 -5.63
N LEU A 281 -16.77 -6.62 -4.72
CA LEU A 281 -16.84 -6.91 -3.29
C LEU A 281 -18.17 -7.56 -2.88
N PRO A 282 -19.35 -7.11 -3.37
CA PRO A 282 -20.62 -7.74 -3.04
C PRO A 282 -20.73 -9.22 -3.46
N SER A 283 -20.00 -9.64 -4.51
CA SER A 283 -20.04 -11.02 -5.01
C SER A 283 -19.11 -11.97 -4.27
N LEU A 284 -18.22 -11.47 -3.41
CA LEU A 284 -17.34 -12.32 -2.60
C LEU A 284 -18.19 -13.16 -1.63
N PRO A 285 -17.90 -14.46 -1.46
CA PRO A 285 -18.67 -15.33 -0.57
C PRO A 285 -18.58 -14.86 0.88
N GLU A 286 -17.38 -14.48 1.30
CA GLU A 286 -17.10 -13.92 2.62
C GLU A 286 -16.23 -12.67 2.49
N LEU A 287 -16.58 -11.64 3.24
CA LEU A 287 -15.95 -10.33 3.21
C LEU A 287 -16.19 -9.61 4.53
N ALA A 288 -15.20 -8.87 5.00
CA ALA A 288 -15.34 -7.85 6.02
C ALA A 288 -14.54 -6.60 5.64
N VAL A 289 -14.99 -5.45 6.12
CA VAL A 289 -14.34 -4.16 5.91
C VAL A 289 -14.00 -3.57 7.28
N VAL A 290 -12.72 -3.51 7.60
CA VAL A 290 -12.19 -2.98 8.86
C VAL A 290 -11.63 -1.58 8.61
N HIS A 291 -12.01 -0.62 9.45
CA HIS A 291 -11.52 0.75 9.37
C HIS A 291 -10.04 0.85 9.79
N LEU A 292 -9.20 1.49 8.97
CA LEU A 292 -7.79 1.72 9.29
C LEU A 292 -7.50 3.16 9.73
N GLY A 293 -8.48 4.05 9.62
CA GLY A 293 -8.30 5.49 9.80
C GLY A 293 -7.57 6.14 8.62
N GLY A 294 -7.04 7.34 8.84
CA GLY A 294 -6.26 8.10 7.86
C GLY A 294 -4.93 8.57 8.43
N LEU A 295 -3.98 8.84 7.54
CA LEU A 295 -2.73 9.50 7.89
C LEU A 295 -2.93 11.02 7.83
N THR A 296 -3.16 11.63 8.99
CA THR A 296 -3.31 13.08 9.10
C THR A 296 -1.99 13.72 9.51
N LEU A 297 -1.41 14.52 8.63
CA LEU A 297 -0.30 15.40 8.94
C LEU A 297 -0.84 16.80 9.22
N ARG A 298 -0.67 17.29 10.45
CA ARG A 298 -1.07 18.65 10.84
C ARG A 298 0.11 19.59 10.64
N ASP A 299 -0.03 20.54 9.72
CA ASP A 299 0.96 21.60 9.54
C ASP A 299 0.72 22.70 10.59
N SER A 300 1.34 22.57 11.76
CA SER A 300 1.34 23.63 12.76
C SER A 300 2.58 24.51 12.59
N TYR A 301 2.50 25.52 11.72
CA TYR A 301 3.35 26.69 11.82
C TYR A 301 2.77 27.61 12.89
N LEU A 302 3.04 27.29 14.15
CA LEU A 302 2.98 28.30 15.20
C LEU A 302 4.35 29.00 15.17
N PRO A 303 4.44 30.28 14.75
CA PRO A 303 5.55 31.08 15.22
C PRO A 303 5.36 31.13 16.73
N SER A 304 6.17 30.38 17.49
CA SER A 304 6.30 30.63 18.91
C SER A 304 6.57 32.13 19.05
N GLY A 305 5.68 32.82 19.76
CA GLY A 305 5.56 34.27 19.70
C GLY A 305 6.88 35.01 19.94
N VAL A 306 6.87 36.27 19.55
CA VAL A 306 7.51 37.39 20.26
C VAL A 306 8.52 36.95 21.34
N GLY A 307 9.80 36.96 20.97
CA GLY A 307 10.93 37.12 21.89
C GLY A 307 11.57 35.85 22.41
N VAL A 308 12.55 35.31 21.67
CA VAL A 308 13.95 35.14 22.12
C VAL A 308 14.82 35.09 20.87
N TRP A 309 15.77 36.03 20.76
CA TRP A 309 16.85 35.96 19.79
C TRP A 309 17.83 34.85 20.20
N VAL A 310 18.09 33.91 19.29
CA VAL A 310 19.31 33.11 19.33
C VAL A 310 19.98 33.28 17.98
N ALA A 311 21.13 33.94 17.99
CA ALA A 311 21.98 34.08 16.82
C ALA A 311 22.47 32.69 16.39
N ALA A 312 21.95 32.19 15.27
CA ALA A 312 22.63 31.20 14.47
C ALA A 312 23.41 31.94 13.40
N SER A 313 24.72 32.01 13.60
CA SER A 313 25.71 32.35 12.58
C SER A 313 25.42 31.61 11.26
N GLY A 314 25.24 32.35 10.18
CA GLY A 314 25.25 31.76 8.83
C GLY A 314 24.18 32.29 7.86
N GLY A 315 24.16 33.61 7.63
CA GLY A 315 23.77 34.20 6.34
C GLY A 315 22.37 33.96 5.80
N ALA A 316 21.40 34.76 6.25
CA ALA A 316 20.29 35.18 5.41
C ALA A 316 20.01 36.67 5.67
N VAL A 317 20.20 37.50 4.64
CA VAL A 317 19.95 38.95 4.70
C VAL A 317 18.43 39.15 4.58
N PRO A 318 17.75 39.81 5.54
CA PRO A 318 16.32 40.05 5.41
C PRO A 318 16.04 41.08 4.31
N PHE A 319 15.05 40.74 3.48
CA PHE A 319 14.46 41.60 2.46
C PHE A 319 13.90 42.87 3.14
N GLY A 320 14.50 44.03 2.85
CA GLY A 320 14.04 45.32 3.42
C GLY A 320 15.07 46.44 3.53
N ALA A 321 16.36 46.22 3.23
CA ALA A 321 17.39 47.27 3.27
C ALA A 321 17.82 47.72 1.86
N ILE A 322 16.91 48.32 1.10
CA ILE A 322 17.28 49.28 0.06
C ILE A 322 16.59 50.60 0.40
N VAL A 323 17.26 51.46 1.16
CA VAL A 323 17.18 52.92 0.99
C VAL A 323 18.52 53.54 1.38
N GLY A 324 19.27 53.93 0.35
CA GLY A 324 20.03 55.19 0.30
C GLY A 324 21.25 55.38 1.23
N GLY A 325 22.42 55.53 0.61
CA GLY A 325 23.31 56.63 0.97
C GLY A 325 24.74 56.26 1.34
N HIS A 326 25.64 56.54 0.41
CA HIS A 326 27.03 56.96 0.59
C HIS A 326 28.07 55.95 1.11
N GLU A 327 28.88 55.50 0.14
CA GLU A 327 30.34 55.64 0.08
C GLU A 327 31.12 55.72 1.40
N ALA A 328 32.01 54.75 1.61
CA ALA A 328 33.44 54.97 1.37
C ALA A 328 34.23 53.66 1.50
N ALA A 329 34.96 53.30 0.45
CA ALA A 329 36.19 52.49 0.52
C ALA A 329 37.34 53.36 1.13
N PRO A 330 38.62 52.93 1.29
CA PRO A 330 39.26 51.66 0.89
C PRO A 330 40.33 51.10 1.88
N GLY A 331 40.98 49.99 1.48
CA GLY A 331 42.38 49.61 1.80
C GLY A 331 42.54 48.68 3.02
N ASN A 332 43.27 47.56 2.98
CA ASN A 332 44.29 47.04 2.07
C ASN A 332 43.99 45.60 1.66
#